data_AF-A0A6G2Q4L3-F1
#
_entry.id   AF-A0A6G2Q4L3-F1
#
_cell.length_a   1.000
_cell.length_b   1.000
_cell.length_c   1.000
_cell.angle_alpha   90.00
_cell.angle_beta   90.00
_cell.angle_gamma   90.00
#
_symmetry.space_group_name_H-M   'P 1'
#
loop_
_entity.id
_entity.type
_entity.pdbx_description
1 polymer ?
#
loop_
_entity_poly.entity_id
_entity_poly.type
_entity_poly.pdbx_seq_one_letter_code
_entity_poly.pdbx_strand_id
1 'polypeptide(L)'
;LEPDDIAHLRAIAAALPPEGHAVPLPDPGPLRLPEPEALIRSFLDAIADTLPRTPAAAHACGRPFAAREPQSLPGAHAWAAEVAAGMDAGVRVSLRLDLSAYDAFDTGASAGARAAGAAIVQVHSLADPTLVADAAALWAGEADTAFGPRARVD
;
A
#
# COMPACT_ATOMS: atom_id res chain seq x y z
N LEU A 1 0.44 -1.25 -5.98
CA LEU A 1 0.83 -0.52 -7.20
C LEU A 1 2.01 0.36 -6.88
N GLU A 2 3.01 0.31 -7.75
CA GLU A 2 4.13 1.24 -7.72
C GLU A 2 3.66 2.63 -8.16
N PRO A 3 4.36 3.71 -7.82
CA PRO A 3 3.95 5.08 -8.18
C PRO A 3 3.76 5.27 -9.69
N ASP A 4 4.65 4.67 -10.49
CA ASP A 4 4.58 4.72 -11.95
C ASP A 4 3.32 4.03 -12.48
N ASP A 5 2.89 2.92 -11.86
CA ASP A 5 1.61 2.27 -12.19
C ASP A 5 0.44 3.24 -11.94
N ILE A 6 0.45 3.95 -10.81
CA ILE A 6 -0.62 4.89 -10.45
C ILE A 6 -0.67 6.05 -11.46
N ALA A 7 0.48 6.59 -11.83
CA ALA A 7 0.58 7.64 -12.84
C ALA A 7 0.08 7.15 -14.20
N HIS A 8 0.43 5.92 -14.58
CA HIS A 8 -0.04 5.29 -15.81
C HIS A 8 -1.56 5.10 -15.83
N LEU A 9 -2.15 4.62 -14.73
CA LEU A 9 -3.61 4.48 -14.61
C LEU A 9 -4.36 5.80 -14.73
N ARG A 10 -3.81 6.88 -14.14
CA ARG A 10 -4.36 8.23 -14.31
C ARG A 10 -4.28 8.71 -15.75
N ALA A 11 -3.18 8.42 -16.44
CA ALA A 11 -3.03 8.75 -17.86
C ALA A 11 -4.04 7.99 -18.73
N ILE A 12 -4.30 6.72 -18.45
CA ILE A 12 -5.34 5.93 -19.12
C ILE A 12 -6.73 6.53 -18.85
N ALA A 13 -7.03 6.90 -17.60
CA ALA A 13 -8.29 7.53 -17.24
C ALA A 13 -8.52 8.85 -17.96
N ALA A 14 -7.49 9.70 -18.04
CA ALA A 14 -7.55 10.96 -18.76
C ALA A 14 -7.71 10.78 -20.28
N ALA A 15 -7.24 9.66 -20.83
CA ALA A 15 -7.39 9.31 -22.24
C ALA A 15 -8.72 8.60 -22.55
N LEU A 16 -9.52 8.24 -21.53
CA LEU A 16 -10.77 7.51 -21.72
C LEU A 16 -11.78 8.39 -22.47
N PRO A 17 -12.29 7.95 -23.64
CA PRO A 17 -13.28 8.73 -24.36
C PRO A 17 -14.61 8.78 -23.58
N PRO A 18 -15.45 9.81 -23.78
CA PRO A 18 -16.74 9.95 -23.10
C PRO A 18 -17.63 8.71 -23.20
N GLU A 19 -17.61 8.04 -24.35
CA GLU A 19 -18.39 6.83 -24.60
C GLU A 19 -17.97 5.66 -23.70
N GLY A 20 -16.72 5.65 -23.21
CA GLY A 20 -16.17 4.63 -22.33
C GLY A 20 -16.69 4.69 -20.89
N HIS A 21 -17.35 5.77 -20.49
CA HIS A 21 -17.90 5.96 -19.14
C HIS A 21 -19.29 6.61 -19.16
N ALA A 22 -20.04 6.41 -20.25
CA ALA A 22 -21.35 7.01 -20.47
C ALA A 22 -22.52 6.28 -19.77
N VAL A 23 -22.26 5.20 -19.01
CA VAL A 23 -23.30 4.46 -18.28
C VAL A 23 -23.58 5.15 -16.95
N PRO A 24 -24.82 5.62 -16.68
CA PRO A 24 -25.14 6.31 -15.43
C PRO A 24 -24.98 5.43 -14.20
N LEU A 25 -24.60 6.04 -13.08
CA LEU A 25 -24.64 5.40 -11.76
C LEU A 25 -26.08 5.04 -11.37
N PRO A 26 -26.32 3.89 -10.69
CA PRO A 26 -27.67 3.38 -10.41
C PRO A 26 -28.42 4.12 -9.29
N ASP A 27 -27.80 5.12 -8.68
CA ASP A 27 -28.35 5.82 -7.51
C ASP A 27 -29.59 6.65 -7.86
N PRO A 28 -30.60 6.72 -6.96
CA PRO A 28 -31.71 7.64 -7.13
C PRO A 28 -31.22 9.09 -7.05
N GLY A 29 -31.57 9.92 -8.03
CA GLY A 29 -31.20 11.34 -8.06
C GLY A 29 -30.93 11.87 -9.47
N PRO A 30 -30.28 13.04 -9.58
CA PRO A 30 -29.79 13.57 -10.85
C PRO A 30 -28.87 12.57 -11.56
N LEU A 31 -28.88 12.56 -12.90
CA LEU A 31 -28.01 11.70 -13.69
C LEU A 31 -26.54 12.04 -13.40
N ARG A 32 -25.79 11.04 -12.93
CA ARG A 32 -24.35 11.13 -12.71
C ARG A 32 -23.65 10.05 -13.51
N LEU A 33 -22.56 10.42 -14.16
CA LEU A 33 -21.64 9.48 -14.80
C LEU A 33 -20.54 9.09 -13.80
N PRO A 34 -19.98 7.87 -13.90
CA PRO A 34 -18.83 7.47 -13.13
C PRO A 34 -17.61 8.33 -13.48
N GLU A 35 -16.77 8.58 -12.48
CA GLU A 35 -15.47 9.20 -12.69
C GLU A 35 -14.54 8.18 -13.38
N PRO A 36 -13.84 8.55 -14.49
CA PRO A 36 -13.03 7.61 -15.27
C PRO A 36 -11.95 6.85 -14.48
N GLU A 37 -11.25 7.51 -13.56
CA GLU A 37 -10.19 6.88 -12.75
C GLU A 37 -10.78 5.84 -11.80
N ALA A 38 -11.92 6.13 -11.17
CA ALA A 38 -12.67 5.20 -10.33
C ALA A 38 -13.19 3.99 -11.12
N LEU A 39 -13.66 4.21 -12.36
CA LEU A 39 -14.14 3.12 -13.22
C LEU A 39 -13.00 2.17 -13.62
N ILE A 40 -11.84 2.70 -14.01
CA ILE A 40 -10.66 1.90 -14.34
C ILE A 40 -10.16 1.12 -13.12
N ARG A 41 -10.13 1.74 -11.94
CA ARG A 41 -9.77 1.03 -10.71
C ARG A 41 -10.73 -0.13 -10.43
N SER A 42 -12.04 0.12 -10.51
CA SER A 42 -13.04 -0.92 -10.30
C SER A 42 -12.88 -2.10 -11.28
N PHE A 43 -12.53 -1.81 -12.55
CA PHE A 43 -12.23 -2.86 -13.53
C PHE A 43 -11.00 -3.69 -13.15
N LEU A 44 -9.91 -3.05 -12.71
CA LEU A 44 -8.69 -3.75 -12.30
C LEU A 44 -8.90 -4.58 -11.04
N ASP A 45 -9.66 -4.05 -10.08
CA ASP A 45 -10.04 -4.80 -8.87
C ASP A 45 -10.87 -6.03 -9.24
N ALA A 46 -11.81 -5.89 -10.19
CA ALA A 46 -12.58 -7.02 -10.70
C ALA A 46 -11.70 -8.08 -11.39
N ILE A 47 -10.65 -7.69 -12.12
CA ILE A 47 -9.66 -8.63 -12.65
C ILE A 47 -8.90 -9.31 -11.51
N ALA A 48 -8.43 -8.54 -10.53
CA ALA A 48 -7.67 -9.05 -9.38
C ALA A 48 -8.48 -10.10 -8.60
N ASP A 49 -9.79 -9.90 -8.46
CA ASP A 49 -10.71 -10.87 -7.84
C ASP A 49 -10.83 -12.19 -8.62
N THR A 50 -10.52 -12.20 -9.92
CA THR A 50 -10.47 -13.43 -10.72
C THR A 50 -9.14 -14.17 -10.65
N LEU A 51 -8.07 -13.51 -10.19
CA LEU A 51 -6.75 -14.13 -10.12
C LEU A 51 -6.79 -15.32 -9.14
N PRO A 52 -6.19 -16.48 -9.50
CA PRO A 52 -6.17 -17.64 -8.63
C PRO A 52 -5.49 -17.31 -7.30
N ARG A 53 -6.26 -17.29 -6.21
CA ARG A 53 -5.67 -17.39 -4.88
C ARG A 53 -5.13 -18.81 -4.74
N THR A 54 -3.87 -18.96 -4.32
CA THR A 54 -3.28 -20.29 -4.15
C THR A 54 -4.15 -21.12 -3.18
N PRO A 55 -4.24 -22.45 -3.35
CA PRO A 55 -5.02 -23.30 -2.44
C PRO A 55 -4.64 -23.13 -0.95
N ALA A 56 -3.41 -22.68 -0.68
CA ALA A 56 -2.89 -22.43 0.65
C ALA A 56 -3.34 -21.09 1.27
N ALA A 57 -3.89 -20.14 0.49
CA ALA A 57 -4.18 -18.78 0.95
C ALA A 57 -5.10 -18.73 2.18
N ALA A 58 -6.11 -19.60 2.24
CA ALA A 58 -7.01 -19.67 3.39
C ALA A 58 -6.32 -20.16 4.67
N HIS A 59 -5.28 -20.98 4.54
CA HIS A 59 -4.51 -21.48 5.68
C HIS A 59 -3.41 -20.51 6.11
N ALA A 60 -2.82 -19.77 5.16
CA ALA A 60 -1.75 -18.80 5.44
C ALA A 60 -2.28 -17.45 5.93
N CYS A 61 -3.39 -16.96 5.36
CA CYS A 61 -3.88 -15.60 5.61
C CYS A 61 -5.28 -15.59 6.26
N GLY A 62 -5.96 -16.73 6.35
CA GLY A 62 -7.31 -16.81 6.90
C GLY A 62 -8.40 -16.29 5.95
N ARG A 63 -9.65 -16.43 6.39
CA ARG A 63 -10.84 -16.10 5.58
C ARG A 63 -10.91 -14.64 5.11
N PRO A 64 -10.58 -13.62 5.91
CA PRO A 64 -10.68 -12.21 5.50
C PRO A 64 -9.92 -11.86 4.21
N PHE A 65 -8.79 -12.53 3.96
CA PHE A 65 -7.92 -12.25 2.82
C PHE A 65 -8.01 -13.29 1.71
N ALA A 66 -8.59 -14.47 2.00
CA ALA A 66 -8.63 -15.59 1.08
C ALA A 66 -10.03 -16.00 0.61
N ALA A 67 -11.10 -15.63 1.32
CA ALA A 67 -12.47 -16.01 0.96
C ALA A 67 -12.96 -15.29 -0.30
N ARG A 68 -13.61 -16.01 -1.22
CA ARG A 68 -14.23 -15.40 -2.41
C ARG A 68 -15.44 -14.52 -2.07
N GLU A 69 -16.16 -14.87 -1.01
CA GLU A 69 -17.34 -14.13 -0.55
C GLU A 69 -16.91 -12.93 0.30
N PRO A 70 -17.63 -11.79 0.24
CA PRO A 70 -17.40 -10.65 1.12
C PRO A 70 -17.40 -11.06 2.60
N GLN A 71 -16.41 -10.59 3.37
CA GLN A 71 -16.30 -10.87 4.81
C GLN A 71 -16.58 -9.60 5.62
N SER A 72 -17.44 -9.71 6.63
CA SER A 72 -17.71 -8.60 7.57
C SER A 72 -16.60 -8.53 8.62
N LEU A 73 -15.96 -7.36 8.75
CA LEU A 73 -14.82 -7.11 9.65
C LEU A 73 -15.05 -5.84 10.50
N PRO A 74 -16.09 -5.78 11.34
CA PRO A 74 -16.38 -4.57 12.13
C PRO A 74 -15.23 -4.19 13.05
N GLY A 75 -14.46 -5.16 13.56
CA GLY A 75 -13.28 -4.91 14.38
C GLY A 75 -12.10 -4.26 13.65
N ALA A 76 -12.09 -4.24 12.31
CA ALA A 76 -11.03 -3.62 11.52
C ALA A 76 -11.33 -2.16 11.15
N HIS A 77 -12.48 -1.61 11.55
CA HIS A 77 -12.92 -0.28 11.11
C HIS A 77 -11.97 0.84 11.55
N ALA A 78 -11.49 0.81 12.79
CA ALA A 78 -10.52 1.80 13.30
C ALA A 78 -9.19 1.72 12.53
N TRP A 79 -8.67 0.50 12.36
CA TRP A 79 -7.46 0.25 11.57
C TRP A 79 -7.60 0.72 10.12
N ALA A 80 -8.73 0.45 9.46
CA ALA A 80 -8.98 0.89 8.09
C ALA A 80 -9.01 2.43 7.97
N ALA A 81 -9.59 3.11 8.95
CA ALA A 81 -9.59 4.57 9.02
C ALA A 81 -8.18 5.15 9.21
N GLU A 82 -7.36 4.52 10.07
CA GLU A 82 -5.95 4.88 10.27
C GLU A 82 -5.12 4.67 8.99
N VAL A 83 -5.31 3.55 8.30
CA VAL A 83 -4.62 3.27 7.02
C VAL A 83 -5.02 4.29 5.95
N ALA A 84 -6.30 4.63 5.84
CA ALA A 84 -6.77 5.66 4.91
C ALA A 84 -6.15 7.04 5.23
N ALA A 85 -6.11 7.42 6.51
CA ALA A 85 -5.45 8.66 6.94
C ALA A 85 -3.92 8.63 6.66
N GLY A 86 -3.28 7.47 6.77
CA GLY A 86 -1.87 7.28 6.42
C GLY A 86 -1.58 7.41 4.92
N MET A 87 -2.52 7.00 4.05
CA MET A 87 -2.40 7.23 2.61
C MET A 87 -2.44 8.72 2.25
N ASP A 88 -3.22 9.51 3.01
CA ASP A 88 -3.31 10.97 2.83
C ASP A 88 -2.09 11.74 3.38
N ALA A 89 -1.21 11.07 4.16
CA ALA A 89 0.02 11.67 4.67
C ALA A 89 1.10 11.87 3.58
N GLY A 90 0.93 11.27 2.40
CA GLY A 90 1.86 11.43 1.28
C GLY A 90 3.16 10.63 1.42
N VAL A 91 3.22 9.67 2.33
CA VAL A 91 4.40 8.82 2.58
C VAL A 91 4.05 7.34 2.69
N ARG A 92 4.99 6.45 2.33
CA ARG A 92 4.90 4.98 2.50
C ARG A 92 6.00 4.51 3.46
N VAL A 93 5.68 3.57 4.34
CA VAL A 93 6.64 2.95 5.25
C VAL A 93 7.08 1.58 4.71
N SER A 94 8.38 1.28 4.76
CA SER A 94 8.94 -0.04 4.45
C SER A 94 9.94 -0.49 5.52
N LEU A 95 10.26 -1.78 5.54
CA LEU A 95 11.28 -2.35 6.41
C LEU A 95 12.43 -2.91 5.55
N ARG A 96 13.64 -2.38 5.73
CA ARG A 96 14.86 -2.90 5.11
C ARG A 96 15.58 -3.81 6.11
N LEU A 97 15.86 -5.04 5.69
CA LEU A 97 16.65 -5.98 6.49
C LEU A 97 18.10 -5.92 6.01
N ASP A 98 19.00 -5.57 6.91
CA ASP A 98 20.45 -5.65 6.70
C ASP A 98 20.97 -6.86 7.48
N LEU A 99 21.17 -7.97 6.78
CA LEU A 99 21.50 -9.26 7.38
C LEU A 99 22.94 -9.65 7.05
N SER A 100 23.70 -10.09 8.06
CA SER A 100 24.97 -10.80 7.83
C SER A 100 24.64 -12.18 7.28
N ALA A 101 25.06 -12.47 6.04
CA ALA A 101 24.79 -13.74 5.38
C ALA A 101 25.35 -14.97 6.16
N TYR A 102 26.36 -14.75 7.01
CA TYR A 102 26.99 -15.81 7.80
C TYR A 102 26.28 -16.07 9.14
N ASP A 103 25.69 -15.04 9.76
CA ASP A 103 25.04 -15.19 11.07
C ASP A 103 23.53 -15.47 10.95
N ALA A 104 22.88 -15.03 9.86
CA ALA A 104 21.43 -15.17 9.68
C ALA A 104 20.97 -16.61 9.45
N PHE A 105 21.86 -17.49 8.98
CA PHE A 105 21.54 -18.89 8.67
C PHE A 105 22.32 -19.91 9.52
N ASP A 106 23.21 -19.46 10.42
CA ASP A 106 23.92 -20.36 11.32
C ASP A 106 23.04 -20.68 12.54
N THR A 107 22.39 -21.85 12.49
CA THR A 107 21.56 -22.39 13.58
C THR A 107 22.36 -22.74 14.86
N GLY A 108 23.67 -22.47 14.90
CA GLY A 108 24.59 -22.84 15.98
C GLY A 108 25.05 -21.71 16.90
N ALA A 109 24.52 -20.50 16.82
CA ALA A 109 25.06 -19.39 17.61
C ALA A 109 24.62 -19.45 19.09
N SER A 110 25.60 -19.71 19.96
CA SER A 110 25.55 -19.60 21.42
C SER A 110 24.86 -18.31 21.92
N ALA A 111 24.35 -18.33 23.15
CA ALA A 111 23.46 -17.36 23.82
C ALA A 111 23.87 -15.85 23.84
N GLY A 112 24.84 -15.42 23.03
CA GLY A 112 25.25 -14.03 22.80
C GLY A 112 24.92 -13.43 21.43
N ALA A 113 24.26 -14.16 20.51
CA ALA A 113 23.97 -13.70 19.14
C ALA A 113 22.83 -12.66 19.03
N ARG A 114 22.95 -11.53 19.72
CA ARG A 114 21.95 -10.45 19.69
C ARG A 114 22.02 -9.52 18.46
N ALA A 115 22.85 -9.81 17.46
CA ALA A 115 22.99 -8.95 16.28
C ALA A 115 23.34 -9.74 15.00
N ALA A 116 22.45 -10.62 14.54
CA ALA A 116 22.56 -11.27 13.23
C ALA A 116 22.13 -10.36 12.05
N GLY A 117 21.66 -9.15 12.35
CA GLY A 117 21.25 -8.14 11.38
C GLY A 117 20.46 -6.99 12.00
N ALA A 118 20.20 -5.95 11.22
CA ALA A 118 19.39 -4.80 11.57
C ALA A 118 18.10 -4.75 10.73
N ALA A 119 16.99 -4.34 11.37
CA ALA A 119 15.74 -4.04 10.68
C ALA A 119 15.54 -2.52 10.72
N ILE A 120 15.65 -1.88 9.56
CA ILE A 120 15.64 -0.42 9.42
C ILE A 120 14.31 0.00 8.84
N VAL A 121 13.54 0.79 9.59
CA VAL A 121 12.28 1.38 9.11
C VAL A 121 12.63 2.53 8.18
N GLN A 122 12.08 2.51 6.97
CA GLN A 122 12.29 3.54 5.95
C GLN A 122 10.97 4.22 5.59
N VAL A 123 11.07 5.52 5.30
CA VAL A 123 9.97 6.36 4.83
C VAL A 123 10.26 6.75 3.38
N HIS A 124 9.26 6.56 2.52
CA HIS A 124 9.30 6.88 1.10
C HIS A 124 8.28 7.98 0.81
N SER A 125 8.65 8.96 -0.01
CA SER A 125 7.70 9.96 -0.47
C SER A 125 6.79 9.35 -1.55
N LEU A 126 5.48 9.57 -1.43
CA LEU A 126 4.53 9.24 -2.50
C LEU A 126 4.52 10.29 -3.61
N ALA A 127 4.99 11.51 -3.32
CA ALA A 127 5.06 12.60 -4.29
C ALA A 127 6.34 12.55 -5.15
N ASP A 128 7.45 12.08 -4.57
CA ASP A 128 8.72 11.86 -5.27
C ASP A 128 9.31 10.51 -4.88
N PRO A 129 9.21 9.48 -5.75
CA PRO A 129 9.63 8.12 -5.43
C PRO A 129 11.14 7.95 -5.28
N THR A 130 11.94 8.97 -5.61
CA THR A 130 13.40 8.95 -5.40
C THR A 130 13.81 9.29 -3.97
N LEU A 131 12.89 9.85 -3.18
CA LEU A 131 13.13 10.24 -1.80
C LEU A 131 12.82 9.08 -0.86
N VAL A 132 13.89 8.52 -0.28
CA VAL A 132 13.84 7.49 0.76
C VAL A 132 14.74 7.91 1.92
N ALA A 133 14.23 7.83 3.15
CA ALA A 133 14.99 8.14 4.36
C ALA A 133 14.74 7.10 5.46
N ASP A 134 15.75 6.83 6.29
CA ASP A 134 15.56 6.04 7.49
C ASP A 134 14.69 6.83 8.48
N ALA A 135 13.66 6.18 9.03
CA ALA A 135 12.69 6.83 9.91
C ALA A 135 13.36 7.47 11.14
N ALA A 136 14.43 6.87 11.65
CA ALA A 136 15.22 7.42 12.75
C ALA A 136 15.89 8.77 12.37
N ALA A 137 16.50 8.86 11.19
CA ALA A 137 17.10 10.09 10.69
C ALA A 137 16.02 11.16 10.40
N LEU A 138 14.87 10.74 9.89
CA LEU A 138 13.72 11.62 9.70
C LEU A 138 13.22 12.18 11.03
N TRP A 139 13.12 11.38 12.10
CA TRP A 139 12.72 11.83 13.43
C TRP A 139 13.76 12.72 14.10
N ALA A 140 15.05 12.44 13.89
CA ALA A 140 16.16 13.21 14.46
C ALA A 140 16.32 14.61 13.82
N GLY A 141 15.63 14.90 12.71
CA GLY A 141 15.83 16.16 12.00
C GLY A 141 16.94 16.13 10.96
N GLU A 142 17.52 14.96 10.71
CA GLU A 142 18.72 14.79 9.88
C GLU A 142 18.40 14.47 8.41
N ALA A 143 17.16 14.06 8.11
CA ALA A 143 16.68 13.86 6.75
C ALA A 143 16.16 15.15 6.10
N ASP A 144 16.28 15.23 4.77
CA ASP A 144 15.88 16.38 3.96
C ASP A 144 14.40 16.78 4.19
N THR A 145 14.14 18.08 4.17
CA THR A 145 12.79 18.68 4.36
C THR A 145 11.80 18.31 3.25
N ALA A 146 12.28 17.63 2.21
CA ALA A 146 11.55 17.21 1.02
C ALA A 146 10.39 16.23 1.28
N PHE A 147 10.34 15.55 2.44
CA PHE A 147 9.20 14.69 2.83
C PHE A 147 7.95 15.47 3.27
N GLY A 148 8.05 16.79 3.42
CA GLY A 148 6.95 17.66 3.82
C GLY A 148 6.63 17.61 5.33
N PRO A 149 5.84 18.57 5.83
CA PRO A 149 5.64 18.78 7.27
C PRO A 149 4.81 17.69 7.96
N ARG A 150 4.07 16.86 7.20
CA ARG A 150 3.24 15.76 7.73
C ARG A 150 3.95 14.40 7.77
N ALA A 151 5.22 14.35 7.35
CA ALA A 151 6.00 13.11 7.41
C ALA A 151 6.36 12.69 8.85
N ARG A 152 6.13 13.59 9.82
CA ARG A 152 6.17 13.31 11.26
C ARG A 152 4.75 13.44 11.80
N VAL A 153 4.30 12.45 12.56
CA VAL A 153 3.09 12.54 13.37
C VAL A 153 3.55 12.93 14.77
N ASP A 154 2.95 13.97 15.35
CA ASP A 154 3.17 14.38 16.74
C ASP A 154 2.70 13.31 17.74
#